data_AF-A0A0G2UV26-F1
#
_entry.id   AF-A0A0G2UV26-F1
#
_cell.length_a   1.000
_cell.length_b   1.000
_cell.length_c   1.000
_cell.angle_alpha   90.00
_cell.angle_beta   90.00
_cell.angle_gamma   90.00
#
_symmetry.space_group_name_H-M   'P 1'
#
loop_
_entity.id
_entity.type
_entity.pdbx_description
1 polymer ?
#
loop_
_entity_poly.entity_id
_entity_poly.type
_entity_poly.pdbx_seq_one_letter_code
_entity_poly.pdbx_strand_id
1 'polypeptide(L)'
;RGAVFGRLQIQEAPGREWLSCASQRAIPGNCNAIARFHYQTDASYIVVVEKDAIFQCLIEDGFCNLIPSILVTAKGMPDMATRAFLASLHEAFPALTVVGLVDWNPSGVAILGVYKHGSGRMQLESAR
;
A
#
# COMPACT_ATOMS: atom_id res chain seq x y z
N ARG A 1 10.38 6.17 2.11
CA ARG A 1 8.97 6.38 2.51
C ARG A 1 8.11 5.90 1.36
N GLY A 2 7.11 5.07 1.65
CA GLY A 2 6.22 4.56 0.62
C GLY A 2 5.35 5.63 -0.03
N ALA A 3 4.72 5.24 -1.13
CA ALA A 3 3.78 6.07 -1.89
C ALA A 3 2.56 5.25 -2.31
N VAL A 4 1.45 5.96 -2.55
CA VAL A 4 0.18 5.42 -3.02
C VAL A 4 -0.33 6.26 -4.20
N PHE A 5 -0.93 5.61 -5.18
CA PHE A 5 -1.56 6.22 -6.34
C PHE A 5 -2.76 5.39 -6.80
N GLY A 6 -3.78 6.04 -7.36
CA GLY A 6 -4.86 5.37 -8.08
C GLY A 6 -6.23 5.71 -7.52
N ARG A 7 -7.16 4.78 -7.69
CA ARG A 7 -8.59 4.99 -7.39
C ARG A 7 -8.87 4.90 -5.89
N LEU A 8 -8.32 5.80 -5.11
CA LEU A 8 -8.47 5.85 -3.65
C LEU A 8 -8.67 7.29 -3.19
N GLN A 9 -9.58 7.48 -2.24
CA GLN A 9 -9.73 8.70 -1.47
C GLN A 9 -9.49 8.41 0.00
N ILE A 10 -8.75 9.29 0.66
CA ILE A 10 -8.36 9.16 2.05
C ILE A 10 -8.86 10.38 2.81
N GLN A 11 -9.51 10.18 3.96
CA GLN A 11 -9.82 11.22 4.91
C GLN A 11 -9.06 10.93 6.21
N GLU A 12 -8.17 11.84 6.61
CA GLU A 12 -7.26 11.62 7.74
C GLU A 12 -7.95 11.72 9.11
N ALA A 13 -9.05 12.46 9.18
CA ALA A 13 -9.87 12.61 10.38
C ALA A 13 -11.30 13.01 9.99
N PRO A 14 -12.31 12.67 10.81
CA PRO A 14 -13.70 13.09 10.57
C PRO A 14 -13.80 14.61 10.41
N GLY A 15 -14.43 15.07 9.34
CA GLY A 15 -14.60 16.49 9.04
C GLY A 15 -13.43 17.16 8.30
N ARG A 16 -12.33 16.44 8.03
CA ARG A 16 -11.33 16.90 7.06
C ARG A 16 -11.78 16.63 5.62
N GLU A 17 -11.20 17.35 4.68
CA GLU A 17 -11.45 17.13 3.25
C GLU A 17 -10.95 15.75 2.80
N TRP A 18 -11.65 15.17 1.82
CA TRP A 18 -11.23 13.93 1.17
C TRP A 18 -10.06 14.19 0.23
N LEU A 19 -8.95 13.50 0.46
CA LEU A 19 -7.74 13.59 -0.34
C LEU A 19 -7.78 12.53 -1.45
N SER A 20 -7.90 12.97 -2.70
CA SER A 20 -7.79 12.08 -3.85
C SER A 20 -6.35 11.59 -4.04
N CYS A 21 -6.18 10.28 -4.22
CA CYS A 21 -4.92 9.61 -4.57
C CYS A 21 -4.75 9.43 -6.09
N ALA A 22 -5.60 10.06 -6.90
CA ALA A 22 -5.37 10.17 -8.35
C ALA A 22 -4.12 11.03 -8.67
N SER A 23 -3.65 11.81 -7.71
CA SER A 23 -2.28 12.32 -7.67
C SER A 23 -1.48 11.49 -6.68
N GLN A 24 -0.24 11.13 -7.03
CA GLN A 24 0.61 10.33 -6.17
C GLN A 24 0.77 11.01 -4.80
N ARG A 25 0.62 10.23 -3.73
CA ARG A 25 0.80 10.70 -2.35
C ARG A 25 1.84 9.87 -1.63
N ALA A 26 2.63 10.53 -0.78
CA ALA A 26 3.51 9.85 0.14
C ALA A 26 2.70 9.26 1.31
N ILE A 27 3.03 8.02 1.70
CA ILE A 27 2.44 7.41 2.89
C ILE A 27 3.07 8.08 4.13
N PRO A 28 2.25 8.60 5.07
CA PRO A 28 2.76 9.25 6.28
C PRO A 28 3.56 8.26 7.12
N GLY A 29 4.65 8.70 7.74
CA GLY A 29 5.45 7.84 8.61
C GLY A 29 4.78 7.49 9.96
N ASN A 30 3.70 8.17 10.32
CA ASN A 30 3.01 8.00 11.59
C ASN A 30 1.94 6.90 11.50
N CYS A 31 2.27 5.72 12.02
CA CYS A 31 1.37 4.56 12.01
C CYS A 31 0.05 4.82 12.77
N ASN A 32 0.08 5.62 13.84
CA ASN A 32 -1.12 5.96 14.61
C ASN A 32 -2.04 6.92 13.86
N ALA A 33 -1.50 7.72 12.94
CA ALA A 33 -2.32 8.54 12.05
C ALA A 33 -3.00 7.67 11.00
N ILE A 34 -2.24 6.75 10.39
CA ILE A 34 -2.74 5.80 9.38
C ILE A 34 -3.91 4.98 9.92
N ALA A 35 -3.83 4.48 11.15
CA ALA A 35 -4.89 3.68 11.77
C ALA A 35 -6.23 4.41 11.94
N ARG A 36 -6.25 5.74 11.78
CA ARG A 36 -7.47 6.59 11.89
C ARG A 36 -7.99 7.03 10.53
N PHE A 37 -7.38 6.57 9.44
CA PHE A 37 -7.79 6.96 8.11
C PHE A 37 -9.13 6.32 7.75
N HIS A 38 -9.99 7.13 7.14
CA HIS A 38 -11.16 6.65 6.44
C HIS A 38 -10.85 6.57 4.95
N TYR A 39 -11.39 5.55 4.30
CA TYR A 39 -11.11 5.27 2.90
C TYR A 39 -12.39 5.20 2.07
N GLN A 40 -12.29 5.63 0.82
CA GLN A 40 -13.31 5.41 -0.21
C GLN A 40 -12.62 4.98 -1.51
N THR A 41 -13.14 3.97 -2.18
CA THR A 41 -12.56 3.43 -3.41
C THR A 41 -13.62 2.70 -4.22
N ASP A 42 -13.43 2.70 -5.54
CA ASP A 42 -14.11 1.84 -6.50
C ASP A 42 -13.12 0.90 -7.22
N ALA A 43 -11.93 0.71 -6.66
CA ALA A 43 -10.93 -0.22 -7.14
C ALA A 43 -11.32 -1.67 -6.83
N SER A 44 -10.85 -2.59 -7.65
CA SER A 44 -10.98 -4.04 -7.44
C SER A 44 -9.68 -4.68 -6.95
N TYR A 45 -8.54 -4.01 -7.16
CA TYR A 45 -7.21 -4.53 -6.86
C TYR A 45 -6.36 -3.54 -6.07
N ILE A 46 -5.50 -4.07 -5.20
CA ILE A 46 -4.39 -3.34 -4.59
C ILE A 46 -3.10 -3.97 -5.13
N VAL A 47 -2.33 -3.21 -5.90
CA VAL A 47 -1.09 -3.67 -6.53
C VAL A 47 0.09 -3.09 -5.78
N VAL A 48 0.84 -3.95 -5.10
CA VAL A 48 2.05 -3.60 -4.37
C VAL A 48 3.24 -3.75 -5.30
N VAL A 49 3.93 -2.65 -5.60
CA VAL A 49 5.05 -2.59 -6.54
C VAL A 49 6.36 -2.38 -5.77
N GLU A 50 7.33 -3.26 -5.96
CA GLU A 50 8.65 -3.16 -5.30
C GLU A 50 9.39 -1.88 -5.71
N LYS A 51 9.63 -1.70 -7.01
CA LYS A 51 10.51 -0.66 -7.55
C LYS A 51 9.75 0.62 -7.86
N ASP A 52 10.30 1.75 -7.40
CA ASP A 52 9.75 3.09 -7.69
C ASP A 52 9.68 3.35 -9.20
N ALA A 53 10.70 2.96 -9.97
CA ALA A 53 10.72 3.15 -11.42
C ALA A 53 9.54 2.45 -12.13
N ILE A 54 9.21 1.22 -11.73
CA ILE A 54 8.06 0.49 -12.29
C ILE A 54 6.75 1.12 -11.84
N PHE A 55 6.68 1.56 -10.57
CA PHE A 55 5.53 2.27 -10.04
C PHE A 55 5.25 3.57 -10.82
N GLN A 56 6.27 4.38 -11.12
CA GLN A 56 6.14 5.59 -11.94
C GLN A 56 5.70 5.26 -13.37
N CYS A 57 6.32 4.25 -13.99
CA CYS A 57 5.94 3.81 -15.34
C CYS A 57 4.45 3.43 -15.42
N LEU A 58 3.94 2.65 -14.45
CA LEU A 58 2.53 2.27 -14.40
C LEU A 58 1.58 3.47 -14.22
N ILE A 59 2.03 4.51 -13.51
CA ILE A 59 1.27 5.76 -13.36
C ILE A 59 1.19 6.48 -14.70
N GLU A 60 2.33 6.65 -15.36
CA GLU A 60 2.46 7.33 -16.66
C GLU A 60 1.65 6.61 -17.75
N ASP A 61 1.66 5.28 -17.75
CA ASP A 61 0.89 4.44 -18.67
C ASP A 61 -0.62 4.44 -18.37
N GLY A 62 -1.07 5.08 -17.29
CA GLY A 62 -2.47 5.14 -16.92
C GLY A 62 -3.05 3.79 -16.50
N PHE A 63 -2.23 2.91 -15.91
CA PHE A 63 -2.61 1.55 -15.52
C PHE A 63 -3.93 1.50 -14.72
N CYS A 64 -4.12 2.43 -13.77
CA CYS A 64 -5.31 2.51 -12.93
C CYS A 64 -6.61 2.82 -13.69
N ASN A 65 -6.52 3.30 -14.94
CA ASN A 65 -7.66 3.54 -15.82
C ASN A 65 -8.07 2.25 -16.55
N LEU A 66 -7.09 1.41 -16.90
CA LEU A 66 -7.30 0.12 -17.55
C LEU A 66 -7.77 -0.95 -16.56
N ILE A 67 -7.12 -0.99 -15.40
CA ILE A 67 -7.44 -1.91 -14.31
C ILE A 67 -7.80 -1.05 -13.11
N PRO A 68 -9.05 -1.12 -12.59
CA PRO A 68 -9.46 -0.36 -11.41
C PRO A 68 -8.62 -0.76 -10.19
N SER A 69 -7.54 -0.03 -9.93
CA SER A 69 -6.54 -0.42 -8.96
C SER A 69 -6.02 0.73 -8.10
N ILE A 70 -5.48 0.34 -6.95
CA ILE A 70 -4.67 1.17 -6.07
C ILE A 70 -3.24 0.64 -6.16
N LEU A 71 -2.32 1.47 -6.63
CA LEU A 71 -0.90 1.17 -6.62
C LEU A 71 -0.30 1.60 -5.29
N VAL A 72 0.51 0.74 -4.69
CA VAL A 72 1.26 1.03 -3.46
C VAL A 72 2.72 0.63 -3.69
N THR A 73 3.66 1.47 -3.28
CA THR A 73 5.09 1.11 -3.29
C THR A 73 5.77 1.50 -2.00
N ALA A 74 6.68 0.67 -1.51
CA ALA A 74 7.63 1.04 -0.46
C ALA A 74 8.99 1.51 -1.03
N LYS A 75 9.18 1.43 -2.35
CA LYS A 75 10.47 1.65 -3.04
C LYS A 75 11.56 0.67 -2.59
N GLY A 76 11.20 -0.61 -2.49
CA GLY A 76 12.04 -1.70 -1.98
C GLY A 76 11.45 -2.39 -0.76
N MET A 77 12.28 -2.65 0.26
CA MET A 77 11.84 -3.27 1.51
C MET A 77 10.79 -2.42 2.23
N PRO A 78 9.65 -2.99 2.62
CA PRO A 78 8.55 -2.22 3.18
C PRO A 78 8.83 -1.71 4.59
N ASP A 79 8.69 -0.39 4.76
CA ASP A 79 8.73 0.25 6.07
C ASP A 79 7.45 -0.03 6.88
N MET A 80 7.52 0.18 8.20
CA MET A 80 6.41 -0.12 9.11
C MET A 80 5.14 0.68 8.79
N ALA A 81 5.30 1.93 8.33
CA ALA A 81 4.19 2.78 7.94
C ALA A 81 3.48 2.26 6.68
N THR A 82 4.23 1.86 5.66
CA THR A 82 3.66 1.28 4.42
C THR A 82 2.96 -0.04 4.71
N ARG A 83 3.51 -0.85 5.63
CA ARG A 83 2.84 -2.08 6.11
C ARG A 83 1.53 -1.77 6.83
N ALA A 84 1.55 -0.82 7.77
CA ALA A 84 0.36 -0.41 8.50
C ALA A 84 -0.72 0.16 7.56
N PHE A 85 -0.30 0.92 6.55
CA PHE A 85 -1.21 1.46 5.54
C PHE A 85 -1.86 0.36 4.71
N LEU A 86 -1.08 -0.60 4.20
CA LEU A 86 -1.63 -1.70 3.43
C LEU A 86 -2.57 -2.57 4.27
N ALA A 87 -2.22 -2.83 5.54
CA ALA A 87 -3.07 -3.58 6.46
C ALA A 87 -4.40 -2.85 6.73
N SER A 88 -4.35 -1.56 7.04
CA SER A 88 -5.54 -0.74 7.28
C SER A 88 -6.44 -0.63 6.04
N LEU A 89 -5.84 -0.54 4.85
CA LEU A 89 -6.57 -0.52 3.59
C LEU A 89 -7.25 -1.87 3.30
N HIS A 90 -6.57 -2.98 3.56
CA HIS A 90 -7.15 -4.32 3.39
C HIS A 90 -8.26 -4.61 4.43
N GLU A 91 -8.12 -4.13 5.66
CA GLU A 91 -9.15 -4.23 6.69
C GLU A 91 -10.40 -3.42 6.31
N ALA A 92 -10.24 -2.23 5.73
CA ALA A 92 -11.35 -1.43 5.22
C ALA A 92 -12.05 -2.06 4.01
N PHE A 93 -11.30 -2.78 3.17
CA PHE A 93 -11.79 -3.41 1.94
C PHE A 93 -11.30 -4.85 1.78
N PRO A 94 -11.81 -5.80 2.57
CA PRO A 94 -11.33 -7.19 2.55
C PRO A 94 -11.62 -7.91 1.23
N ALA A 95 -12.57 -7.41 0.44
CA ALA A 95 -12.91 -7.94 -0.87
C ALA A 95 -11.90 -7.56 -1.99
N LEU A 96 -11.05 -6.56 -1.78
CA LEU A 96 -10.05 -6.15 -2.77
C LEU A 96 -8.90 -7.15 -2.79
N THR A 97 -8.55 -7.63 -3.98
CA THR A 97 -7.45 -8.57 -4.13
C THR A 97 -6.11 -7.84 -4.06
N VAL A 98 -5.22 -8.27 -3.17
CA VAL A 98 -3.86 -7.75 -3.06
C VAL A 98 -2.92 -8.56 -3.96
N VAL A 99 -2.24 -7.88 -4.88
CA VAL A 99 -1.29 -8.48 -5.83
C VAL A 99 0.08 -7.84 -5.64
N GLY A 100 1.14 -8.66 -5.60
CA GLY A 100 2.52 -8.17 -5.48
C GLY A 100 3.28 -8.27 -6.80
N LEU A 101 3.85 -7.15 -7.25
CA LEU A 101 4.74 -7.04 -8.40
C LEU A 101 6.17 -6.80 -7.92
N VAL A 102 6.95 -7.88 -7.87
CA VAL A 102 8.32 -7.92 -7.35
C VAL A 102 9.26 -8.58 -8.35
N ASP A 103 10.56 -8.35 -8.19
CA ASP A 103 11.56 -9.05 -8.99
C ASP A 103 11.55 -10.56 -8.68
N TRP A 104 11.84 -11.38 -9.70
CA TRP A 104 12.05 -12.82 -9.54
C TRP A 104 13.43 -13.11 -8.92
N ASN A 105 13.59 -12.77 -7.64
CA ASN A 105 14.78 -13.06 -6.85
C ASN A 105 14.43 -13.25 -5.36
N PRO A 106 15.37 -13.75 -4.53
CA PRO A 106 15.11 -13.95 -3.10
C PRO A 106 14.66 -12.69 -2.35
N SER A 107 15.14 -11.50 -2.75
CA SER A 107 14.74 -10.23 -2.14
C SER A 107 13.29 -9.89 -2.43
N GLY A 108 12.82 -10.08 -3.67
CA GLY A 108 11.43 -9.88 -4.06
C GLY A 108 10.49 -10.81 -3.28
N VAL A 109 10.87 -12.08 -3.13
CA VAL A 109 10.12 -13.04 -2.29
C VAL A 109 10.10 -12.60 -0.82
N ALA A 110 11.22 -12.09 -0.28
CA ALA A 110 11.29 -11.58 1.08
C ALA A 110 10.34 -10.39 1.30
N ILE A 111 10.23 -9.47 0.33
CA ILE A 111 9.28 -8.35 0.36
C ILE A 111 7.83 -8.86 0.50
N LEU A 112 7.43 -9.80 -0.36
CA LEU A 112 6.10 -10.41 -0.28
C LEU A 112 5.87 -11.10 1.07
N GLY A 113 6.90 -11.79 1.57
CA GLY A 113 6.88 -12.43 2.89
C GLY A 113 6.58 -11.44 4.02
N VAL A 114 7.21 -10.26 4.00
CA VAL A 114 6.99 -9.22 5.01
C VAL A 114 5.59 -8.63 4.94
N TYR A 115 5.02 -8.44 3.74
CA TYR A 115 3.65 -7.97 3.62
C TYR A 115 2.63 -9.00 4.11
N LYS A 116 2.86 -10.29 3.81
CA LYS A 116 1.91 -11.36 4.16
C LYS A 116 2.00 -11.81 5.62
N HIS A 117 3.20 -11.96 6.16
CA HIS A 117 3.41 -12.57 7.49
C HIS A 117 4.04 -11.62 8.51
N GLY A 118 4.38 -10.39 8.12
CA GLY A 118 5.21 -9.50 8.90
C GLY A 118 6.69 -9.88 8.87
N SER A 119 7.52 -9.14 9.62
CA SER A 119 8.92 -9.50 9.83
C SER A 119 9.03 -10.61 10.89
N GLY A 120 9.83 -11.65 10.64
CA GLY A 120 10.02 -12.78 11.59
C GLY A 120 10.48 -12.38 13.00
N ARG A 121 11.04 -11.17 13.19
CA ARG A 121 11.34 -10.61 14.52
C ARG A 121 10.08 -10.34 15.35
N MET A 122 8.96 -9.94 14.75
CA MET A 122 7.70 -9.71 15.47
C MET A 122 6.99 -11.01 15.88
N GLN A 123 7.25 -12.14 15.20
CA GLN A 123 6.67 -13.43 15.58
C GLN A 123 7.35 -14.03 16.82
N LEU A 124 8.63 -13.74 17.04
CA LEU A 124 9.36 -14.17 18.25
C LEU A 124 9.08 -13.29 19.47
N GLU A 125 8.74 -12.01 19.28
CA GLU A 125 8.40 -11.09 20.36
C GLU A 125 6.93 -11.16 20.78
N SER A 126 6.02 -11.62 19.91
CA SER A 126 4.60 -11.85 20.28
C SER A 126 4.33 -13.20 20.94
N ALA A 127 5.34 -14.09 20.98
CA ALA A 127 5.27 -15.41 21.62
C ALA A 127 5.96 -15.43 23.01
N ARG A 128 6.22 -14.27 23.60
CA ARG A 128 6.71 -14.12 24.97
C ARG A 128 5.74 -13.34 25.84
#